data_AF-A0AAN8J769-F1
#
_entry.id   AF-A0AAN8J769-F1
#
_cell.length_a   1.000
_cell.length_b   1.000
_cell.length_c   1.000
_cell.angle_alpha   90.00
_cell.angle_beta   90.00
_cell.angle_gamma   90.00
#
_symmetry.space_group_name_H-M   'P 1'
#
loop_
_entity.id
_entity.type
_entity.pdbx_description
1 polymer ?
#
loop_
_entity_poly.entity_id
_entity_poly.type
_entity_poly.pdbx_seq_one_letter_code
_entity_poly.pdbx_strand_id
1 'polypeptide(L)'
;MHNLSNTITKPTRITEISSTSLDPIIISNSINYITADTLEVPINISDHFATFIHLDFNTYHNKSFQRKIYLYKRANFRQLNHDISNIDWDEVWNVDDAIDKITDKFTSKLDELIEQYIPSKIITVRSKDKPWFTPEIKKYIRIRDRLRKKALKSKRTDHLSA
;
A
#
# COMPACT_ATOMS: atom_id res chain seq x y z
N MET A 1 -23.01 -9.18 26.35
CA MET A 1 -22.34 -7.95 26.79
C MET A 1 -21.12 -7.74 25.91
N HIS A 2 -21.04 -6.62 25.20
CA HIS A 2 -19.86 -6.30 24.40
C HIS A 2 -18.83 -5.62 25.32
N ASN A 3 -17.59 -6.12 25.33
CA ASN A 3 -16.49 -5.67 26.20
C ASN A 3 -15.88 -4.34 25.69
N LEU A 4 -16.73 -3.32 25.52
CA LEU A 4 -16.39 -2.02 24.96
C LEU A 4 -16.57 -0.92 26.01
N SER A 5 -15.72 0.10 26.00
CA SER A 5 -15.80 1.27 26.88
C SER A 5 -15.62 2.57 26.10
N ASN A 6 -16.35 3.61 26.53
CA ASN A 6 -16.13 4.98 26.04
C ASN A 6 -14.93 5.59 26.78
N THR A 7 -13.95 6.05 26.02
CA THR A 7 -12.72 6.66 26.54
C THR A 7 -12.85 8.16 26.81
N ILE A 8 -13.87 8.81 26.24
CA ILE A 8 -14.13 10.24 26.44
C ILE A 8 -15.07 10.42 27.61
N THR A 9 -14.53 10.96 28.71
CA THR A 9 -15.28 11.22 29.95
C THR A 9 -15.72 12.68 30.10
N LYS A 10 -15.12 13.60 29.34
CA LYS A 10 -15.48 15.02 29.36
C LYS A 10 -16.67 15.31 28.44
N PRO A 11 -17.45 16.37 28.74
CA PRO A 11 -18.46 16.88 27.81
C PRO A 11 -17.81 17.27 26.49
N THR A 12 -18.43 16.88 25.37
CA THR A 12 -17.96 17.21 24.02
C THR A 12 -18.73 18.38 23.42
N ARG A 13 -19.82 18.80 24.06
CA ARG A 13 -20.57 20.00 23.72
C ARG A 13 -20.92 20.75 24.99
N ILE A 14 -20.48 22.00 25.07
CA ILE A 14 -20.72 22.88 26.22
C ILE A 14 -21.46 24.11 25.71
N THR A 15 -22.66 24.34 26.25
CA THR A 15 -23.45 25.55 26.03
C THR A 15 -23.59 26.30 27.36
N GLU A 16 -24.21 27.47 27.33
CA GLU A 16 -24.49 28.24 28.55
C GLU A 16 -25.35 27.49 29.57
N ILE A 17 -26.18 26.55 29.10
CA ILE A 17 -27.20 25.86 29.91
C ILE A 17 -27.00 24.35 30.03
N SER A 18 -26.07 23.76 29.28
CA SER A 18 -25.88 22.31 29.26
C SER A 18 -24.44 21.90 28.94
N SER A 19 -23.97 20.83 29.57
CA SER A 19 -22.76 20.11 29.19
C SER A 19 -23.12 18.66 28.84
N THR A 20 -22.91 18.27 27.58
CA THR A 20 -23.29 16.95 27.07
C THR A 20 -22.11 16.25 26.40
N SER A 21 -22.03 14.92 26.51
CA SER A 21 -21.05 14.09 25.79
C SER A 21 -21.77 13.36 24.65
N LEU A 22 -21.53 13.80 23.42
CA LEU A 22 -22.23 13.33 22.21
C LEU A 22 -21.27 12.65 21.21
N ASP A 23 -19.96 12.76 21.42
CA ASP A 23 -18.93 12.31 20.49
C ASP A 23 -18.05 11.22 21.15
N PRO A 24 -18.59 10.01 21.40
CA PRO A 24 -17.84 8.98 22.13
C PRO A 24 -16.74 8.36 21.25
N ILE A 25 -15.59 8.06 21.87
CA ILE A 25 -14.59 7.16 21.28
C ILE A 25 -14.65 5.84 22.03
N ILE A 26 -15.28 4.85 21.39
CA ILE A 26 -15.54 3.53 21.97
C ILE A 26 -14.44 2.56 21.51
N ILE A 27 -13.75 1.93 22.46
CA ILE A 27 -12.73 0.91 22.18
C ILE A 27 -13.02 -0.38 22.95
N SER A 28 -12.39 -1.49 22.53
CA SER A 28 -12.37 -2.73 23.31
C SER A 28 -11.55 -2.54 24.59
N ASN A 29 -12.00 -3.11 25.70
CA ASN A 29 -11.26 -3.12 26.96
C ASN A 29 -9.92 -3.87 26.86
N SER A 30 -9.70 -4.63 25.77
CA SER A 30 -8.42 -5.27 25.46
C SER A 30 -7.42 -4.36 24.72
N ILE A 31 -7.80 -3.15 24.36
CA ILE A 31 -6.95 -2.19 23.64
C ILE A 31 -6.44 -1.16 24.65
N ASN A 32 -5.12 -1.09 24.82
CA ASN A 32 -4.49 -0.03 25.60
C ASN A 32 -4.38 1.25 24.78
N TYR A 33 -4.51 2.39 25.45
CA TYR A 33 -4.30 3.71 24.88
C TYR A 33 -3.50 4.57 25.86
N ILE A 34 -2.73 5.52 25.32
CA ILE A 34 -1.87 6.40 26.14
C ILE A 34 -2.71 7.50 26.78
N THR A 35 -3.58 8.14 26.00
CA THR A 35 -4.45 9.23 26.47
C THR A 35 -5.67 9.37 25.57
N ALA A 36 -6.78 9.87 26.13
CA ALA A 36 -7.98 10.22 25.39
C ALA A 36 -8.60 11.46 26.06
N ASP A 37 -8.98 12.46 25.27
CA ASP A 37 -9.51 13.71 25.80
C ASP A 37 -10.27 14.51 24.73
N THR A 38 -10.82 15.65 25.15
CA THR A 38 -11.39 16.69 24.30
C THR A 38 -10.39 17.81 24.02
N LEU A 39 -10.43 18.36 22.83
CA LEU A 39 -9.73 19.56 22.39
C LEU A 39 -10.76 20.66 22.15
N GLU A 40 -10.59 21.79 22.81
CA GLU A 40 -11.45 22.96 22.59
C GLU A 40 -11.32 23.43 21.14
N VAL A 41 -12.47 23.66 20.50
CA VAL A 41 -12.55 24.18 19.14
C VAL A 41 -13.15 25.58 19.24
N PRO A 42 -12.59 26.57 18.53
CA PRO A 42 -13.18 27.90 18.47
C PRO A 42 -14.66 27.85 18.05
N ILE A 43 -15.50 28.62 18.74
CA ILE A 43 -16.96 28.60 18.55
C ILE A 43 -17.40 28.95 17.12
N ASN A 44 -16.59 29.73 16.39
CA ASN A 44 -16.84 30.06 14.98
C ASN A 44 -16.52 28.91 14.01
N ILE A 45 -15.91 27.82 14.49
CA ILE A 45 -15.62 26.61 13.73
C ILE A 45 -16.61 25.50 14.10
N SER A 46 -16.89 25.33 15.40
CA SER A 46 -17.75 24.27 15.92
C SER A 46 -18.26 24.61 17.32
N ASP A 47 -19.50 24.26 17.65
CA ASP A 47 -20.05 24.27 19.02
C ASP A 47 -19.72 22.99 19.81
N HIS A 48 -19.06 22.04 19.17
CA HIS A 48 -18.49 20.84 19.78
C HIS A 48 -16.97 20.95 19.95
N PHE A 49 -16.47 20.45 21.08
CA PHE A 49 -15.07 20.10 21.28
C PHE A 49 -14.73 18.84 20.47
N ALA A 50 -13.55 18.83 19.85
CA ALA A 50 -13.07 17.68 19.11
C ALA A 50 -12.56 16.61 20.07
N THR A 51 -12.92 15.36 19.88
CA THR A 51 -12.41 14.25 20.71
C THR A 51 -11.21 13.58 20.06
N PHE A 52 -10.23 13.17 20.86
CA PHE A 52 -9.08 12.41 20.38
C PHE A 52 -8.72 11.27 21.31
N ILE A 53 -8.04 10.27 20.75
CA ILE A 53 -7.40 9.18 21.45
C ILE A 53 -6.01 8.96 20.87
N HIS A 54 -5.04 8.70 21.73
CA HIS A 54 -3.70 8.29 21.36
C HIS A 54 -3.55 6.79 21.57
N LEU A 55 -3.61 6.05 20.47
CA LEU A 55 -3.38 4.61 20.45
C LEU A 55 -1.91 4.35 20.11
N ASP A 56 -1.26 3.51 20.92
CA ASP A 56 0.08 3.02 20.63
C ASP A 56 0.01 1.54 20.30
N PHE A 57 0.36 1.21 19.06
CA PHE A 57 0.40 -0.17 18.60
C PHE A 57 1.48 -0.33 17.54
N ASN A 58 2.21 -1.45 17.64
CA ASN A 58 3.15 -1.84 16.61
C ASN A 58 2.40 -2.17 15.32
N THR A 59 2.54 -1.31 14.33
CA THR A 59 2.02 -1.59 13.00
C THR A 59 2.99 -2.48 12.25
N TYR A 60 2.58 -3.71 11.94
CA TYR A 60 3.30 -4.48 10.93
C TYR A 60 3.04 -3.86 9.56
N HIS A 61 4.09 -3.41 8.91
CA HIS A 61 4.00 -2.88 7.56
C HIS A 61 4.65 -3.84 6.60
N ASN A 62 3.84 -4.41 5.70
CA ASN A 62 4.37 -5.11 4.54
C ASN A 62 5.24 -4.12 3.74
N LYS A 63 6.55 -4.35 3.75
CA LYS A 63 7.50 -3.50 3.03
C LYS A 63 7.23 -3.60 1.53
N SER A 64 7.50 -2.49 0.83
CA SER A 64 7.58 -2.54 -0.62
C SER A 64 8.79 -3.38 -1.00
N PHE A 65 8.67 -4.20 -2.04
CA PHE A 65 9.76 -5.03 -2.53
C PHE A 65 9.92 -4.89 -4.04
N GLN A 66 11.10 -5.24 -4.54
CA GLN A 66 11.35 -5.29 -5.97
C GLN A 66 11.16 -6.71 -6.47
N ARG A 67 10.54 -6.85 -7.64
CA ARG A 67 10.50 -8.13 -8.35
C ARG A 67 10.75 -7.91 -9.84
N LYS A 68 11.43 -8.87 -10.44
CA LYS A 68 11.54 -8.98 -11.90
C LYS A 68 10.19 -9.43 -12.47
N ILE A 69 9.78 -8.82 -13.57
CA ILE A 69 8.65 -9.29 -14.38
C ILE A 69 9.05 -9.38 -15.84
N TYR A 70 8.54 -10.38 -16.52
CA TYR A 70 8.71 -10.56 -17.96
C TYR A 70 7.65 -9.78 -18.74
N LEU A 71 8.08 -9.14 -19.82
CA LEU A 71 7.22 -8.35 -20.71
C LEU A 71 6.81 -9.21 -21.89
N TYR A 72 5.98 -10.23 -21.67
CA TYR A 72 5.55 -11.19 -22.70
C TYR A 72 4.97 -10.54 -23.97
N LYS A 73 4.32 -9.37 -23.86
CA LYS A 73 3.84 -8.59 -25.02
C LYS A 73 4.97 -8.10 -25.95
N ARG A 74 6.22 -8.14 -25.49
CA ARG A 74 7.45 -7.73 -26.21
C ARG A 74 8.38 -8.92 -26.47
N ALA A 75 7.93 -10.14 -26.21
CA ALA A 75 8.74 -11.33 -26.44
C ALA A 75 8.95 -11.59 -27.93
N ASN A 76 10.13 -12.09 -28.29
CA ASN A 76 10.38 -12.65 -29.61
C ASN A 76 9.96 -14.13 -29.64
N PHE A 77 8.65 -14.38 -29.66
CA PHE A 77 8.11 -15.75 -29.67
C PHE A 77 8.54 -16.57 -30.89
N ARG A 78 8.82 -15.92 -32.02
CA ARG A 78 9.28 -16.61 -33.23
C ARG A 78 10.63 -17.29 -32.98
N GLN A 79 11.60 -16.53 -32.46
CA GLN A 79 12.92 -17.09 -32.18
C GLN A 79 12.89 -18.04 -30.98
N LEU A 80 12.12 -17.70 -29.94
CA LEU A 80 11.92 -18.59 -28.80
C LEU A 80 11.40 -19.97 -29.23
N ASN A 81 10.35 -20.02 -30.06
CA ASN A 81 9.78 -21.28 -30.53
C ASN A 81 10.74 -22.04 -31.45
N HIS A 82 11.49 -21.33 -32.30
CA HIS A 82 12.50 -21.94 -33.16
C HIS A 82 13.59 -22.63 -32.32
N ASP A 83 14.15 -21.92 -31.35
CA ASP A 83 15.21 -22.44 -30.49
C ASP A 83 14.72 -23.59 -29.60
N ILE A 84 13.51 -23.48 -29.03
CA ILE A 84 12.88 -24.57 -28.26
C ILE A 84 12.76 -25.84 -29.11
N SER A 85 12.37 -25.68 -30.38
CA SER A 85 12.17 -26.81 -31.30
C SER A 85 13.49 -27.44 -31.78
N ASN A 86 14.60 -26.71 -31.67
CA ASN A 86 15.94 -27.18 -32.04
C ASN A 86 16.76 -27.67 -30.85
N ILE A 87 16.23 -27.61 -29.63
CA ILE A 87 16.90 -28.21 -28.48
C ILE A 87 16.89 -29.72 -28.63
N ASP A 88 18.06 -30.33 -28.49
CA ASP A 88 18.17 -31.76 -28.25
C ASP A 88 17.74 -32.04 -26.80
N TRP A 89 16.50 -32.50 -26.65
CA TRP A 89 15.94 -32.81 -25.33
C TRP A 89 16.54 -34.09 -24.76
N ASP A 90 17.07 -35.01 -25.57
CA ASP A 90 17.62 -36.26 -25.06
C ASP A 90 18.87 -36.01 -24.20
N GLU A 91 19.63 -34.93 -24.46
CA GLU A 91 20.72 -34.47 -23.59
C GLU A 91 20.23 -33.95 -22.22
N VAL A 92 19.00 -33.44 -22.16
CA VAL A 92 18.35 -32.98 -20.93
C VAL A 92 17.82 -34.17 -20.13
N TRP A 93 17.23 -35.15 -20.81
CA TRP A 93 16.58 -36.34 -20.27
C TRP A 93 17.53 -37.54 -20.16
N ASN A 94 18.58 -37.42 -19.35
CA ASN A 94 19.41 -38.58 -19.03
C ASN A 94 18.66 -39.54 -18.09
N VAL A 95 18.35 -40.75 -18.57
CA VAL A 95 17.58 -41.78 -17.86
C VAL A 95 18.25 -42.23 -16.55
N ASP A 96 19.57 -42.08 -16.46
CA ASP A 96 20.35 -42.44 -15.26
C ASP A 96 20.36 -41.32 -14.19
N ASP A 97 19.87 -40.12 -14.51
CA ASP A 97 19.79 -39.02 -13.55
C ASP A 97 18.53 -39.13 -12.66
N ALA A 98 18.66 -38.65 -11.41
CA ALA A 98 17.52 -38.50 -10.53
C ALA A 98 16.49 -37.50 -11.11
N ILE A 99 15.21 -37.75 -10.86
CA ILE A 99 14.09 -36.93 -11.38
C ILE A 99 14.25 -35.44 -11.05
N ASP A 100 14.72 -35.11 -9.85
CA ASP A 100 14.96 -33.72 -9.45
C ASP A 100 16.00 -33.05 -10.34
N LYS A 101 17.09 -33.77 -10.67
CA LYS A 101 18.16 -33.26 -11.55
C LYS A 101 17.68 -33.07 -12.98
N ILE A 102 16.85 -33.97 -13.50
CA ILE A 102 16.22 -33.82 -14.82
C ILE A 102 15.33 -32.58 -14.84
N THR A 103 14.53 -32.39 -13.78
CA THR A 103 13.64 -31.23 -13.63
C THR A 103 14.41 -29.92 -13.58
N ASP A 104 15.53 -29.87 -12.84
CA ASP A 104 16.39 -28.70 -12.76
C ASP A 104 17.03 -28.35 -14.11
N LYS A 105 17.53 -29.34 -14.86
CA LYS A 105 18.09 -29.12 -16.20
C LYS A 105 17.03 -28.56 -17.16
N PHE A 106 15.85 -29.18 -17.17
CA PHE A 106 14.74 -28.74 -18.02
C PHE A 106 14.33 -27.30 -17.70
N THR A 107 14.13 -27.00 -16.42
CA THR A 107 13.72 -25.66 -15.97
C THR A 107 14.78 -24.62 -16.29
N SER A 108 16.06 -24.94 -16.02
CA SER A 108 17.18 -24.06 -16.34
C SER A 108 17.26 -23.74 -17.84
N LYS A 109 17.07 -24.76 -18.69
CA LYS A 109 17.13 -24.58 -20.15
C LYS A 109 16.00 -23.69 -20.66
N LEU A 110 14.79 -23.84 -20.12
CA LEU A 110 13.68 -22.94 -20.43
C LEU A 110 13.91 -21.53 -19.90
N ASP A 111 14.43 -21.39 -18.68
CA ASP A 111 14.72 -20.09 -18.07
C ASP A 111 15.78 -19.31 -18.88
N GLU A 112 16.81 -19.98 -19.40
CA GLU A 112 17.81 -19.39 -20.30
C GLU A 112 17.15 -18.80 -21.55
N LEU A 113 16.30 -19.57 -22.22
CA LEU A 113 15.59 -19.13 -23.41
C LEU A 113 14.60 -17.99 -23.12
N ILE A 114 13.89 -18.08 -21.99
CA ILE A 114 12.98 -17.03 -21.53
C ILE A 114 13.78 -15.74 -21.29
N GLU A 115 14.93 -15.83 -20.65
CA GLU A 115 15.79 -14.67 -20.39
C GLU A 115 16.32 -14.04 -21.67
N GLN A 116 16.68 -14.87 -22.64
CA GLN A 116 17.20 -14.43 -23.93
C GLN A 116 16.13 -13.76 -24.80
N TYR A 117 14.91 -14.31 -24.82
CA TYR A 117 13.88 -13.91 -25.79
C TYR A 117 12.74 -13.08 -25.23
N ILE A 118 12.63 -12.96 -23.90
CA ILE A 118 11.57 -12.20 -23.24
C ILE A 118 12.18 -11.06 -22.42
N PRO A 119 12.08 -9.81 -22.91
CA PRO A 119 12.57 -8.66 -22.15
C PRO A 119 11.94 -8.60 -20.77
N SER A 120 12.74 -8.29 -19.75
CA SER A 120 12.28 -8.17 -18.37
C SER A 120 12.46 -6.75 -17.83
N LYS A 121 11.77 -6.43 -16.74
CA LYS A 121 12.01 -5.21 -15.97
C LYS A 121 11.80 -5.46 -14.50
N ILE A 122 12.48 -4.68 -13.66
CA ILE A 122 12.25 -4.65 -12.23
C ILE A 122 11.10 -3.69 -11.92
N ILE A 123 10.11 -4.15 -11.16
CA ILE A 123 9.05 -3.31 -10.63
C ILE A 123 9.10 -3.27 -9.11
N THR A 124 8.69 -2.14 -8.54
CA THR A 124 8.41 -2.04 -7.10
C THR A 124 6.96 -2.44 -6.85
N VAL A 125 6.77 -3.56 -6.16
CA VAL A 125 5.47 -4.00 -5.66
C VAL A 125 5.25 -3.36 -4.30
N ARG A 126 4.10 -2.70 -4.13
CA ARG A 126 3.67 -2.18 -2.84
C ARG A 126 2.41 -2.93 -2.45
N SER A 127 2.56 -3.82 -1.49
CA SER A 127 1.52 -4.69 -0.93
C SER A 127 0.24 -3.97 -0.48
N LYS A 128 0.33 -2.68 -0.12
CA LYS A 128 -0.80 -1.86 0.30
C LYS A 128 -1.59 -1.25 -0.87
N ASP A 129 -1.05 -1.28 -2.09
CA ASP A 129 -1.76 -0.73 -3.25
C ASP A 129 -3.05 -1.52 -3.49
N LYS A 130 -4.17 -0.82 -3.53
CA LYS A 130 -5.45 -1.43 -3.91
C LYS A 130 -5.45 -1.74 -5.41
N PRO A 131 -6.22 -2.73 -5.89
CA PRO A 131 -6.27 -3.09 -7.32
C PRO A 131 -6.59 -1.91 -8.25
N TRP A 132 -7.43 -0.99 -7.78
CA TRP A 132 -7.80 0.23 -8.50
C TRP A 132 -6.76 1.36 -8.38
N PHE A 133 -5.70 1.22 -7.58
CA PHE A 133 -4.71 2.26 -7.31
C PHE A 133 -3.53 2.22 -8.28
N THR A 134 -3.83 2.58 -9.53
CA THR A 134 -2.91 2.43 -10.66
C THR A 134 -1.71 3.38 -10.61
N PRO A 135 -0.64 3.09 -11.39
CA PRO A 135 0.49 4.01 -11.55
C PRO A 135 0.09 5.43 -12.01
N GLU A 136 -0.95 5.55 -12.83
CA GLU A 136 -1.48 6.82 -13.34
C GLU A 136 -2.10 7.65 -12.21
N ILE A 137 -2.92 7.04 -11.35
CA ILE A 137 -3.50 7.72 -10.18
C ILE A 137 -2.38 8.23 -9.27
N LYS A 138 -1.36 7.40 -9.00
CA LYS A 138 -0.18 7.82 -8.23
C LYS A 138 0.57 8.96 -8.87
N LYS A 139 0.69 8.99 -10.20
CA LYS A 139 1.30 10.09 -10.95
C LYS A 139 0.54 11.39 -10.68
N TYR A 140 -0.78 11.39 -10.79
CA TYR A 140 -1.59 12.59 -10.54
C TYR A 140 -1.58 13.04 -9.07
N ILE A 141 -1.60 12.11 -8.11
CA ILE A 141 -1.42 12.44 -6.69
C ILE A 141 -0.08 13.14 -6.45
N ARG A 142 1.03 12.62 -7.01
CA ARG A 142 2.35 13.27 -6.89
C ARG A 142 2.37 14.66 -7.53
N ILE A 143 1.71 14.84 -8.67
CA ILE A 143 1.60 16.14 -9.34
C ILE A 143 0.85 17.13 -8.44
N ARG A 144 -0.33 16.74 -7.93
CA ARG A 144 -1.15 17.55 -7.00
C ARG A 144 -0.34 17.97 -5.78
N ASP A 145 0.32 17.01 -5.11
CA ASP A 145 1.07 17.28 -3.88
C ASP A 145 2.27 18.18 -4.14
N ARG A 146 2.96 18.01 -5.28
CA ARG A 146 4.05 18.90 -5.71
C ARG A 146 3.55 20.32 -5.95
N LEU A 147 2.43 20.48 -6.66
CA LEU A 147 1.84 21.79 -6.92
C LEU A 147 1.39 22.48 -5.63
N ARG A 148 0.73 21.75 -4.72
CA ARG A 148 0.36 22.25 -3.38
C ARG A 148 1.57 22.72 -2.60
N LYS A 149 2.66 21.92 -2.56
CA LYS A 149 3.92 22.32 -1.90
C LYS A 149 4.52 23.59 -2.51
N LYS A 150 4.45 23.74 -3.84
CA LYS A 150 4.92 24.96 -4.52
C LYS A 150 4.06 26.18 -4.14
N ALA A 151 2.74 26.03 -4.14
CA ALA A 151 1.81 27.09 -3.77
C ALA A 151 2.03 27.59 -2.33
N LEU A 152 2.12 26.67 -1.37
CA LEU A 152 2.39 26.98 0.04
C LEU A 152 3.72 27.72 0.23
N LYS A 153 4.77 27.35 -0.52
CA LYS A 153 6.07 28.06 -0.50
C LYS A 153 6.00 29.45 -1.11
N SER A 154 5.16 29.65 -2.12
CA SER A 154 5.06 30.92 -2.85
C SER A 154 4.31 32.03 -2.13
N LYS A 155 3.72 31.77 -0.94
CA LYS A 155 2.92 32.74 -0.14
C LYS A 155 1.90 33.55 -0.95
N ARG A 156 1.38 33.03 -2.07
CA ARG A 156 0.26 33.67 -2.77
C ARG A 156 -1.01 33.50 -1.92
N THR A 157 -1.39 34.57 -1.25
CA THR A 157 -2.54 34.70 -0.34
C THR A 157 -3.84 35.03 -1.08
N ASP A 158 -4.02 34.59 -2.33
CA ASP A 158 -5.14 35.09 -3.15
C ASP A 158 -6.40 34.23 -3.10
N HIS A 159 -6.41 33.09 -2.37
CA HIS A 159 -7.53 32.12 -2.45
C HIS A 159 -7.96 31.48 -1.12
N LEU A 160 -7.84 32.18 0.02
CA LEU A 160 -8.44 31.71 1.29
C LEU A 160 -9.55 32.64 1.80
N SER A 161 -10.36 33.16 0.87
CA SER A 161 -11.64 33.79 1.17
C SER A 161 -12.75 33.00 0.47
N ALA A 162 -13.24 31.99 1.17
CA ALA A 162 -14.55 31.39 0.97
C ALA A 162 -15.07 30.94 2.34
#